data_AF-A0A7W0HDV4-F1
#
_entry.id   AF-A0A7W0HDV4-F1
#
_cell.length_a   1.000
_cell.length_b   1.000
_cell.length_c   1.000
_cell.angle_alpha   90.00
_cell.angle_beta   90.00
_cell.angle_gamma   90.00
#
_symmetry.space_group_name_H-M   'P 1'
#
loop_
_entity.id
_entity.type
_entity.pdbx_description
1 polymer ?
#
loop_
_entity_poly.entity_id
_entity_poly.type
_entity_poly.pdbx_seq_one_letter_code
_entity_poly.pdbx_strand_id
1 'polypeptide(L)'
;MALGGYGRGELCPHSDLDVLLLHDGRRDVAELASRIWYPIWDSGIRLDHSARTARNTLRLARSELEVAMGLLDARPVAGEPGPGHQLRTDATNQWREHGRRWLSELCRSTWKRHESYGDVAFLLEPDLKEAKGGLRDITALRATAVAAPFTVQSDLGNAGAGDLLISARVELHRRATHGNDRLLLQAQDEVADALGYAEADALMAAISDAARRVAWLGDDAWRRVEGWLEGPRGPRAGRDRPLGPGLVLRSGE
;
A
#
# COMPACT_ATOMS: atom_id res chain seq x y z
N MET A 1 13.51 -4.39 13.44
CA MET A 1 13.01 -3.30 12.57
C MET A 1 11.53 -3.53 12.33
N ALA A 2 10.74 -2.46 12.24
CA ALA A 2 9.34 -2.51 11.80
C ALA A 2 9.26 -2.42 10.27
N LEU A 3 8.28 -3.09 9.68
CA LEU A 3 7.97 -3.09 8.25
C LEU A 3 6.52 -2.65 8.02
N GLY A 4 6.17 -2.36 6.77
CA GLY A 4 4.79 -2.10 6.36
C GLY A 4 4.09 -1.03 7.20
N GLY A 5 2.85 -1.30 7.65
CA GLY A 5 2.05 -0.37 8.45
C GLY A 5 2.73 0.01 9.77
N TYR A 6 3.46 -0.92 10.41
CA TYR A 6 4.24 -0.61 11.61
C TYR A 6 5.44 0.29 11.30
N GLY A 7 6.08 0.06 10.16
CA GLY A 7 7.15 0.89 9.63
C GLY A 7 6.71 2.34 9.44
N ARG A 8 5.55 2.54 8.82
CA ARG A 8 4.93 3.86 8.56
C ARG A 8 4.32 4.53 9.81
N GLY A 9 4.12 3.80 10.90
CA GLY A 9 3.45 4.32 12.09
C GLY A 9 1.92 4.39 11.96
N GLU A 10 1.35 3.59 11.07
CA GLU A 10 -0.08 3.56 10.71
C GLU A 10 -0.78 2.32 11.32
N LEU A 11 -0.30 1.80 12.45
CA LEU A 11 -0.94 0.65 13.10
C LEU A 11 -2.33 1.03 13.62
N CYS A 12 -3.31 0.20 13.25
CA CYS A 12 -4.64 0.22 13.85
C CYS A 12 -4.74 -0.90 14.90
N PRO A 13 -5.70 -0.85 15.84
CA PRO A 13 -5.98 -2.01 16.71
C PRO A 13 -6.15 -3.28 15.88
N HIS A 14 -5.78 -4.44 16.43
CA HIS A 14 -5.79 -5.74 15.74
C HIS A 14 -4.89 -5.86 14.49
N SER A 15 -4.06 -4.85 14.17
CA SER A 15 -3.08 -4.97 13.08
C SER A 15 -1.93 -5.88 13.50
N ASP A 16 -1.42 -6.64 12.53
CA ASP A 16 -0.23 -7.47 12.72
C ASP A 16 1.01 -6.58 12.92
N LEU A 17 1.92 -7.02 13.79
CA LEU A 17 3.24 -6.43 13.89
C LEU A 17 4.16 -7.12 12.87
N ASP A 18 4.45 -6.43 11.78
CA ASP A 18 5.43 -6.91 10.79
C ASP A 18 6.85 -6.49 11.22
N VAL A 19 7.68 -7.46 11.57
CA VAL A 19 9.03 -7.20 12.09
C VAL A 19 10.13 -8.05 11.44
N LEU A 20 11.29 -7.41 11.27
CA LEU A 20 12.51 -8.06 10.83
C LEU A 20 13.59 -7.91 11.90
N LEU A 21 14.06 -9.02 12.45
CA LEU A 21 15.32 -9.11 13.20
C LEU A 21 16.48 -9.20 12.20
N LEU A 22 17.12 -8.05 11.99
CA LEU A 22 18.30 -7.94 11.14
C LEU A 22 19.54 -8.38 11.93
N HIS A 23 20.35 -9.27 11.35
CA HIS A 23 21.60 -9.74 11.96
C HIS A 23 22.74 -9.84 10.93
N ASP A 24 23.97 -9.99 11.42
CA ASP A 24 25.22 -10.08 10.64
C ASP A 24 25.72 -11.52 10.45
N GLY A 25 24.87 -12.52 10.70
CA GLY A 25 25.20 -13.94 10.54
C GLY A 25 25.61 -14.67 11.82
N ARG A 26 25.27 -14.12 13.00
CA ARG A 26 25.47 -14.85 14.28
C ARG A 26 24.80 -16.23 14.29
N ARG A 27 25.36 -17.14 15.08
CA ARG A 27 24.86 -18.52 15.23
C ARG A 27 23.72 -18.66 16.25
N ASP A 28 23.64 -17.74 17.21
CA ASP A 28 22.65 -17.71 18.30
C ASP A 28 21.34 -16.97 17.94
N VAL A 29 21.15 -16.60 16.68
CA VAL A 29 20.01 -15.76 16.23
C VAL A 29 18.68 -16.44 16.50
N ALA A 30 18.58 -17.76 16.35
CA ALA A 30 17.33 -18.48 16.58
C ALA A 30 16.90 -18.43 18.06
N GLU A 31 17.85 -18.58 18.97
CA GLU A 31 17.60 -18.47 20.42
C GLU A 31 17.23 -17.03 20.79
N LEU A 32 17.98 -16.05 20.28
CA LEU A 32 17.70 -14.63 20.51
C LEU A 32 16.33 -14.23 19.96
N ALA A 33 16.01 -14.65 18.73
CA ALA A 33 14.72 -14.42 18.09
C ALA A 33 13.59 -14.97 18.96
N SER A 34 13.71 -16.22 19.41
CA SER A 34 12.72 -16.87 20.28
C SER A 34 12.46 -16.06 21.56
N ARG A 35 13.53 -15.59 22.21
CA ARG A 35 13.42 -14.77 23.44
C ARG A 35 12.76 -13.41 23.22
N ILE A 36 12.81 -12.87 21.99
CA ILE A 36 12.14 -11.62 21.62
C ILE A 36 10.68 -11.87 21.23
N TRP A 37 10.42 -12.94 20.46
CA TRP A 37 9.10 -13.18 19.87
C TRP A 37 8.10 -13.82 20.82
N TYR A 38 8.52 -14.77 21.67
CA TYR A 38 7.59 -15.45 22.59
C TYR A 38 6.84 -14.49 23.52
N PRO A 39 7.49 -13.51 24.18
CA PRO A 39 6.76 -12.54 25.01
C PRO A 39 5.71 -11.72 24.23
N ILE A 40 5.97 -11.43 22.95
CA ILE A 40 5.03 -10.70 22.10
C ILE A 40 3.85 -11.59 21.72
N TRP A 41 4.10 -12.83 21.35
CA TRP A 41 3.03 -13.80 21.10
C TRP A 41 2.17 -14.06 22.33
N ASP A 42 2.79 -14.25 23.50
CA ASP A 42 2.08 -14.50 24.76
C ASP A 42 1.21 -13.30 25.19
N SER A 43 1.52 -12.10 24.69
CA SER A 43 0.68 -10.92 24.91
C SER A 43 -0.63 -10.91 24.10
N GLY A 44 -0.82 -11.87 23.19
CA GLY A 44 -1.97 -11.95 22.29
C GLY A 44 -1.89 -11.05 21.05
N ILE A 45 -0.77 -10.33 20.86
CA ILE A 45 -0.54 -9.51 19.68
C ILE A 45 -0.18 -10.42 18.50
N ARG A 46 -0.87 -10.22 17.37
CA ARG A 46 -0.53 -10.90 16.11
C ARG A 46 0.81 -10.39 15.59
N LEU A 47 1.71 -11.31 15.26
CA LEU A 47 3.10 -11.01 14.93
C LEU A 47 3.51 -11.78 13.67
N ASP A 48 3.83 -11.04 12.60
CA ASP A 48 4.56 -11.56 11.45
C ASP A 48 6.03 -11.17 11.59
N HIS A 49 6.90 -12.16 11.68
CA HIS A 49 8.30 -11.94 12.04
C HIS A 49 9.24 -12.76 11.16
N SER A 50 10.44 -12.21 10.99
CA SER A 50 11.53 -12.91 10.32
C SER A 50 12.87 -12.53 10.93
N ALA A 51 13.84 -13.44 10.85
CA ALA A 51 15.23 -13.19 11.24
C ALA A 51 16.14 -13.46 10.05
N ARG A 52 16.77 -12.41 9.50
CA ARG A 52 17.56 -12.50 8.26
C ARG A 52 18.74 -11.55 8.26
N THR A 53 19.76 -11.89 7.48
CA THR A 53 20.83 -10.96 7.14
C THR A 53 20.36 -9.95 6.10
N ALA A 54 21.06 -8.81 5.99
CA ALA A 54 20.78 -7.81 4.95
C ALA A 54 20.84 -8.44 3.55
N ARG A 55 21.86 -9.26 3.29
CA ARG A 55 22.05 -9.98 2.03
C ARG A 55 20.88 -10.89 1.69
N ASN A 56 20.40 -11.69 2.65
CA ASN A 56 19.26 -12.58 2.42
C ASN A 56 17.97 -11.80 2.22
N THR A 57 17.78 -10.71 2.97
CA THR A 57 16.61 -9.83 2.85
C THR A 57 16.54 -9.16 1.48
N LEU A 58 17.66 -8.59 1.01
CA LEU A 58 17.76 -8.01 -0.34
C LEU A 58 17.64 -9.06 -1.45
N ARG A 59 18.01 -10.32 -1.20
CA ARG A 59 17.80 -11.40 -2.17
C ARG A 59 16.32 -11.73 -2.32
N LEU A 60 15.58 -11.86 -1.22
CA LEU A 60 14.13 -12.11 -1.25
C LEU A 60 13.39 -10.93 -1.89
N ALA A 61 13.79 -9.70 -1.56
CA ALA A 61 13.23 -8.49 -2.16
C ALA A 61 13.41 -8.40 -3.68
N ARG A 62 14.33 -9.17 -4.29
CA ARG A 62 14.46 -9.27 -5.76
C ARG A 62 13.43 -10.19 -6.39
N SER A 63 12.85 -11.12 -5.65
CA SER A 63 11.92 -12.12 -6.17
C SER A 63 10.49 -11.95 -5.68
N GLU A 64 10.28 -11.31 -4.53
CA GLU A 64 9.00 -11.23 -3.84
C GLU A 64 8.53 -9.78 -3.68
N LEU A 65 7.43 -9.43 -4.34
CA LEU A 65 6.85 -8.08 -4.33
C LEU A 65 6.50 -7.62 -2.91
N GLU A 66 5.94 -8.49 -2.07
CA GLU A 66 5.54 -8.13 -0.70
C GLU A 66 6.73 -7.74 0.18
N VAL A 67 7.83 -8.49 0.08
CA VAL A 67 9.07 -8.17 0.79
C VAL A 67 9.66 -6.85 0.27
N ALA A 68 9.69 -6.66 -1.04
CA ALA A 68 10.19 -5.43 -1.65
C ALA A 68 9.39 -4.20 -1.20
N MET A 69 8.06 -4.29 -1.21
CA MET A 69 7.14 -3.27 -0.72
C MET A 69 7.35 -2.98 0.77
N GLY A 70 7.39 -4.02 1.61
CA GLY A 70 7.55 -3.86 3.06
C GLY A 70 8.86 -3.18 3.47
N LEU A 71 9.93 -3.35 2.68
CA LEU A 71 11.22 -2.72 2.93
C LEU A 71 11.28 -1.23 2.58
N LEU A 72 10.39 -0.73 1.71
CA LEU A 72 10.28 0.70 1.44
C LEU A 72 9.90 1.48 2.71
N ASP A 73 9.08 0.85 3.55
CA ASP A 73 8.58 1.39 4.81
C ASP A 73 9.45 1.01 6.02
N ALA A 74 10.61 0.39 5.81
CA ALA A 74 11.41 -0.16 6.90
C ALA A 74 11.86 0.93 7.90
N ARG A 75 11.65 0.67 9.19
CA ARG A 75 12.03 1.59 10.26
C ARG A 75 12.80 0.86 11.36
N PRO A 76 14.04 1.26 11.71
CA PRO A 76 14.69 0.80 12.92
C PRO A 76 13.83 1.15 14.16
N VAL A 77 13.59 0.16 15.02
CA VAL A 77 12.80 0.34 16.26
C VAL A 77 13.66 0.05 17.48
N ALA A 78 14.52 -0.95 17.40
CA ALA A 78 15.45 -1.34 18.45
C ALA A 78 16.74 -1.90 17.84
N GLY A 79 17.83 -1.83 18.60
CA GLY A 79 19.18 -2.19 18.16
C GLY A 79 19.94 -1.03 17.54
N GLU A 80 21.11 -1.31 16.97
CA GLU A 80 21.91 -0.32 16.25
C GLU A 80 21.18 0.11 14.96
N PRO A 81 20.93 1.42 14.76
CA PRO A 81 20.10 1.88 13.64
C PRO A 81 20.84 1.84 12.29
N GLY A 82 22.18 1.88 12.29
CA GLY A 82 23.03 1.95 11.10
C GLY A 82 22.72 0.85 10.07
N PRO A 83 22.83 -0.44 10.43
CA PRO A 83 22.52 -1.56 9.52
C PRO A 83 21.10 -1.50 8.95
N GLY A 84 20.13 -1.08 9.76
CA GLY A 84 18.74 -0.98 9.33
C GLY A 84 18.49 0.16 8.34
N HIS A 85 19.11 1.32 8.57
CA HIS A 85 19.06 2.43 7.60
C HIS A 85 19.75 2.08 6.29
N GLN A 86 20.90 1.40 6.34
CA GLN A 86 21.59 0.93 5.16
C GLN A 86 20.72 -0.04 4.35
N LEU A 87 20.12 -1.04 5.01
CA LEU A 87 19.22 -1.99 4.36
C LEU A 87 18.06 -1.31 3.65
N ARG A 88 17.41 -0.30 4.28
CA ARG A 88 16.33 0.47 3.64
C ARG A 88 16.81 1.22 2.40
N THR A 89 17.97 1.86 2.48
CA THR A 89 18.57 2.58 1.35
C THR A 89 18.84 1.63 0.19
N ASP A 90 19.45 0.48 0.47
CA ASP A 90 19.74 -0.54 -0.54
C ASP A 90 18.47 -1.12 -1.16
N ALA A 91 17.44 -1.39 -0.35
CA ALA A 91 16.15 -1.88 -0.83
C ALA A 91 15.44 -0.85 -1.71
N THR A 92 15.50 0.43 -1.35
CA THR A 92 14.93 1.53 -2.12
C THR A 92 15.64 1.69 -3.47
N ASN A 93 16.97 1.59 -3.49
CA ASN A 93 17.75 1.62 -4.72
C ASN A 93 17.42 0.41 -5.61
N GLN A 94 17.30 -0.78 -5.01
CA GLN A 94 16.91 -1.99 -5.72
C GLN A 94 15.49 -1.90 -6.30
N TRP A 95 14.54 -1.31 -5.56
CA TRP A 95 13.18 -1.06 -6.03
C TRP A 95 13.18 -0.16 -7.27
N ARG A 96 13.97 0.91 -7.27
CA ARG A 96 14.15 1.81 -8.43
C ARG A 96 14.77 1.09 -9.62
N GLU A 97 15.85 0.33 -9.39
CA GLU A 97 16.54 -0.46 -10.42
C GLU A 97 15.58 -1.42 -11.14
N HIS A 98 14.69 -2.06 -10.39
CA HIS A 98 13.71 -3.02 -10.92
C HIS A 98 12.31 -2.42 -11.10
N GLY A 99 12.21 -1.08 -11.13
CA GLY A 99 10.94 -0.36 -11.05
C GLY A 99 9.94 -0.77 -12.14
N ARG A 100 10.40 -0.99 -13.37
CA ARG A 100 9.52 -1.44 -14.47
C ARG A 100 8.83 -2.78 -14.16
N ARG A 101 9.60 -3.74 -13.65
CA ARG A 101 9.08 -5.06 -13.25
C ARG A 101 8.10 -4.91 -12.09
N TRP A 102 8.51 -4.23 -11.03
CA TRP A 102 7.69 -4.11 -9.84
C TRP A 102 6.41 -3.34 -10.06
N LEU A 103 6.45 -2.26 -10.84
CA LEU A 103 5.23 -1.51 -11.17
C LEU A 103 4.28 -2.31 -12.07
N SER A 104 4.79 -3.14 -12.97
CA SER A 104 3.94 -4.09 -13.73
C SER A 104 3.29 -5.15 -12.83
N GLU A 105 4.02 -5.72 -11.88
CA GLU A 105 3.47 -6.68 -10.91
C GLU A 105 2.47 -6.02 -9.94
N LEU A 106 2.80 -4.83 -9.42
CA LEU A 106 1.96 -4.06 -8.50
C LEU A 106 0.66 -3.60 -9.17
N CYS A 107 0.71 -3.19 -10.44
CA CYS A 107 -0.48 -2.80 -11.20
C CYS A 107 -1.45 -3.99 -11.33
N ARG A 108 -0.95 -5.17 -11.74
CA ARG A 108 -1.75 -6.40 -11.81
C ARG A 108 -2.35 -6.80 -10.46
N SER A 109 -1.56 -6.72 -9.39
CA SER A 109 -2.04 -6.99 -8.02
C SER A 109 -3.14 -6.01 -7.59
N THR A 110 -3.00 -4.75 -7.96
CA THR A 110 -3.98 -3.69 -7.66
C THR A 110 -5.32 -3.95 -8.35
N TRP A 111 -5.34 -4.21 -9.65
CA TRP A 111 -6.59 -4.49 -10.36
C TRP A 111 -7.30 -5.75 -9.86
N LYS A 112 -6.57 -6.84 -9.63
CA LYS A 112 -7.14 -8.08 -9.08
C LYS A 112 -7.85 -7.83 -7.74
N ARG A 113 -7.25 -6.96 -6.91
CA ARG A 113 -7.84 -6.57 -5.63
C ARG A 113 -9.08 -5.70 -5.84
N HIS A 114 -9.05 -4.72 -6.72
CA HIS A 114 -10.23 -3.90 -7.05
C HIS A 114 -11.41 -4.77 -7.54
N GLU A 115 -11.15 -5.78 -8.36
CA GLU A 115 -12.18 -6.74 -8.80
C GLU A 115 -12.79 -7.54 -7.65
N SER A 116 -11.99 -7.86 -6.62
CA SER A 116 -12.42 -8.70 -5.50
C SER A 116 -13.15 -7.92 -4.40
N TYR A 117 -12.77 -6.67 -4.17
CA TYR A 117 -13.25 -5.85 -3.05
C TYR A 117 -14.16 -4.69 -3.48
N GLY A 118 -14.24 -4.37 -4.77
CA GLY A 118 -15.03 -3.26 -5.30
C GLY A 118 -14.37 -1.90 -5.04
N ASP A 119 -15.19 -0.86 -4.94
CA ASP A 119 -14.75 0.54 -4.80
C ASP A 119 -15.39 1.19 -3.58
N VAL A 120 -14.55 1.74 -2.69
CA VAL A 120 -15.00 2.34 -1.42
C VAL A 120 -16.08 3.39 -1.66
N ALA A 121 -15.98 4.17 -2.74
CA ALA A 121 -16.89 5.28 -3.00
C ALA A 121 -18.29 4.88 -3.47
N PHE A 122 -18.50 3.63 -3.84
CA PHE A 122 -19.75 3.14 -4.43
C PHE A 122 -20.40 2.00 -3.64
N LEU A 123 -19.76 1.55 -2.56
CA LEU A 123 -20.26 0.47 -1.72
C LEU A 123 -20.93 1.02 -0.47
N LEU A 124 -22.09 0.44 -0.12
CA LEU A 124 -22.76 0.71 1.16
C LEU A 124 -21.96 0.19 2.35
N GLU A 125 -21.19 -0.88 2.17
CA GLU A 125 -20.38 -1.51 3.22
C GLU A 125 -18.95 -1.75 2.71
N PRO A 126 -18.15 -0.70 2.52
CA PRO A 126 -16.86 -0.79 1.86
C PRO A 126 -15.78 -1.43 2.75
N ASP A 127 -14.81 -2.09 2.12
CA ASP A 127 -13.54 -2.43 2.76
C ASP A 127 -12.60 -1.22 2.70
N LEU A 128 -12.27 -0.63 3.86
CA LEU A 128 -11.49 0.61 3.92
C LEU A 128 -10.02 0.41 3.53
N LYS A 129 -9.54 -0.83 3.49
CA LYS A 129 -8.15 -1.16 3.24
C LYS A 129 -7.94 -1.64 1.81
N GLU A 130 -8.65 -2.68 1.41
CA GLU A 130 -8.40 -3.43 0.18
C GLU A 130 -9.26 -2.96 -1.00
N ALA A 131 -10.40 -2.29 -0.82
CA ALA A 131 -11.17 -1.81 -1.97
C ALA A 131 -10.47 -0.65 -2.73
N LYS A 132 -10.90 -0.39 -3.96
CA LYS A 132 -10.43 0.75 -4.77
C LYS A 132 -10.67 2.06 -4.04
N GLY A 133 -9.67 2.94 -4.01
CA GLY A 133 -9.67 4.16 -3.22
C GLY A 133 -9.32 3.96 -1.74
N GLY A 134 -9.07 2.72 -1.30
CA GLY A 134 -8.70 2.38 0.07
C GLY A 134 -7.22 2.58 0.41
N LEU A 135 -6.85 2.22 1.64
CA LEU A 135 -5.48 2.42 2.18
C LEU A 135 -4.38 1.69 1.39
N ARG A 136 -4.70 0.54 0.77
CA ARG A 136 -3.75 -0.22 -0.02
C ARG A 136 -3.40 0.49 -1.34
N ASP A 137 -4.31 1.28 -1.90
CA ASP A 137 -4.04 2.14 -3.08
C ASP A 137 -3.06 3.26 -2.72
N ILE A 138 -3.21 3.88 -1.54
CA ILE A 138 -2.26 4.89 -1.04
C ILE A 138 -0.86 4.29 -0.89
N THR A 139 -0.77 3.07 -0.33
CA THR A 139 0.50 2.35 -0.19
C THR A 139 1.12 2.08 -1.56
N ALA A 140 0.33 1.65 -2.55
CA ALA A 140 0.79 1.42 -3.91
C ALA A 140 1.28 2.71 -4.57
N LEU A 141 0.56 3.83 -4.41
CA LEU A 141 0.95 5.13 -4.93
C LEU A 141 2.29 5.62 -4.35
N ARG A 142 2.51 5.45 -3.04
CA ARG A 142 3.80 5.75 -2.39
C ARG A 142 4.94 4.95 -3.03
N ALA A 143 4.74 3.64 -3.23
CA ALA A 143 5.74 2.77 -3.87
C ALA A 143 5.99 3.15 -5.33
N THR A 144 4.94 3.52 -6.07
CA THR A 144 5.04 4.06 -7.44
C THR A 144 5.87 5.34 -7.47
N ALA A 145 5.64 6.28 -6.54
CA ALA A 145 6.41 7.51 -6.47
C ALA A 145 7.91 7.27 -6.19
N VAL A 146 8.27 6.20 -5.49
CA VAL A 146 9.68 5.83 -5.27
C VAL A 146 10.35 5.37 -6.57
N ALA A 147 9.68 4.57 -7.39
CA ALA A 147 10.23 4.00 -8.63
C ALA A 147 10.13 4.96 -9.82
N ALA A 148 9.02 5.68 -9.95
CA ALA A 148 8.68 6.53 -11.09
C ALA A 148 8.00 7.83 -10.60
N PRO A 149 8.73 8.76 -9.96
CA PRO A 149 8.14 9.95 -9.34
C PRO A 149 7.36 10.84 -10.32
N PHE A 150 7.69 10.81 -11.61
CA PHE A 150 7.02 11.58 -12.67
C PHE A 150 5.63 11.03 -13.04
N THR A 151 5.30 9.80 -12.63
CA THR A 151 3.97 9.21 -12.88
C THR A 151 2.97 9.56 -11.80
N VAL A 152 3.40 10.16 -10.69
CA VAL A 152 2.51 10.48 -9.57
C VAL A 152 2.51 11.98 -9.31
N GLN A 153 1.33 12.55 -9.10
CA GLN A 153 1.20 13.97 -8.78
C GLN A 153 1.74 14.24 -7.37
N SER A 154 2.33 15.42 -7.16
CA SER A 154 2.97 15.79 -5.89
C SER A 154 1.99 15.92 -4.71
N ASP A 155 0.68 15.87 -4.96
CA ASP A 155 -0.37 16.08 -3.96
C ASP A 155 -0.73 14.81 -3.17
N LEU A 156 -0.05 13.67 -3.38
CA LEU A 156 -0.19 12.47 -2.56
C LEU A 156 -0.12 12.75 -1.05
N GLY A 157 0.71 13.72 -0.64
CA GLY A 157 0.89 14.14 0.76
C GLY A 157 -0.12 15.17 1.25
N ASN A 158 -0.94 15.75 0.38
CA ASN A 158 -1.93 16.80 0.70
C ASN A 158 -3.37 16.24 0.81
N ALA A 159 -3.52 14.92 0.78
CA ALA A 159 -4.81 14.26 0.84
C ALA A 159 -5.04 13.71 2.24
N GLY A 160 -5.63 14.51 3.14
CA GLY A 160 -6.22 14.03 4.40
C GLY A 160 -7.26 12.90 4.21
N ALA A 161 -7.54 12.50 2.95
CA ALA A 161 -8.22 11.27 2.59
C ALA A 161 -7.63 10.02 3.24
N GLY A 162 -6.30 9.91 3.31
CA GLY A 162 -5.65 8.79 4.00
C GLY A 162 -5.94 8.80 5.50
N ASP A 163 -5.87 9.97 6.12
CA ASP A 163 -6.08 10.14 7.57
C ASP A 163 -7.52 9.81 7.97
N LEU A 164 -8.51 10.20 7.16
CA LEU A 164 -9.91 9.84 7.39
C LEU A 164 -10.11 8.31 7.33
N LEU A 165 -9.59 7.65 6.30
CA LEU A 165 -9.70 6.19 6.16
C LEU A 165 -8.99 5.45 7.30
N ILE A 166 -7.81 5.92 7.73
CA ILE A 166 -7.12 5.38 8.90
C ILE A 166 -7.96 5.60 10.16
N SER A 167 -8.51 6.80 10.37
CA SER A 167 -9.30 7.11 11.57
C SER A 167 -10.57 6.28 11.64
N ALA A 168 -11.31 6.14 10.53
CA ALA A 168 -12.47 5.27 10.43
C ALA A 168 -12.11 3.81 10.71
N ARG A 169 -10.99 3.33 10.16
CA ARG A 169 -10.49 1.98 10.43
C ARG A 169 -10.10 1.76 11.90
N VAL A 170 -9.47 2.75 12.53
CA VAL A 170 -9.12 2.70 13.96
C VAL A 170 -10.39 2.56 14.80
N GLU A 171 -11.40 3.39 14.54
CA GLU A 171 -12.65 3.38 15.31
C GLU A 171 -13.48 2.11 15.06
N LEU A 172 -13.48 1.59 13.84
CA LEU A 172 -14.05 0.29 13.50
C LEU A 172 -13.38 -0.83 14.32
N HIS A 173 -12.05 -0.86 14.36
CA HIS A 173 -11.30 -1.90 15.06
C HIS A 173 -11.34 -1.78 16.59
N ARG A 174 -11.49 -0.58 17.16
CA ARG A 174 -11.64 -0.38 18.61
C ARG A 174 -12.89 -1.06 19.17
N ARG A 175 -13.94 -1.17 18.35
CA ARG A 175 -15.24 -1.75 18.71
C ARG A 175 -15.35 -3.22 18.35
N ALA A 176 -14.62 -3.65 17.32
CA ALA A 176 -14.63 -5.03 16.88
C ALA A 176 -13.84 -5.96 17.81
N THR A 177 -14.33 -7.20 17.96
CA THR A 177 -13.64 -8.27 18.69
C THR A 177 -12.45 -8.85 17.90
N HIS A 178 -12.41 -8.62 16.59
CA HIS A 178 -11.33 -9.00 15.69
C HIS A 178 -11.10 -7.91 14.63
N GLY A 179 -9.93 -7.91 14.00
CA GLY A 179 -9.65 -7.03 12.85
C GLY A 179 -10.57 -7.37 11.69
N ASN A 180 -11.41 -6.42 11.29
CA ASN A 180 -12.22 -6.47 10.08
C ASN A 180 -12.19 -5.09 9.44
N ASP A 181 -11.67 -5.02 8.22
CA ASP A 181 -11.48 -3.76 7.50
C ASP A 181 -12.77 -3.29 6.79
N ARG A 182 -13.85 -4.09 6.84
CA ARG A 182 -15.16 -3.77 6.22
C ARG A 182 -16.07 -2.97 7.16
N LEU A 183 -16.44 -1.77 6.72
CA LEU A 183 -17.33 -0.87 7.44
C LEU A 183 -18.80 -1.23 7.18
N LEU A 184 -19.31 -2.20 7.94
CA LEU A 184 -20.71 -2.65 7.86
C LEU A 184 -21.69 -1.57 8.27
N LEU A 185 -22.92 -1.61 7.75
CA LEU A 185 -23.96 -0.61 8.05
C LEU A 185 -24.19 -0.47 9.56
N GLN A 186 -24.19 -1.58 10.29
CA GLN A 186 -24.40 -1.59 11.75
C GLN A 186 -23.31 -0.84 12.53
N ALA A 187 -22.11 -0.73 11.97
CA ALA A 187 -20.99 -0.05 12.62
C ALA A 187 -20.87 1.43 12.22
N GLN A 188 -21.58 1.87 11.18
CA GLN A 188 -21.38 3.21 10.60
C GLN A 188 -21.80 4.33 11.55
N ASP A 189 -22.93 4.20 12.24
CA ASP A 189 -23.38 5.19 13.22
C ASP A 189 -22.37 5.33 14.36
N GLU A 190 -21.92 4.21 14.93
CA GLU A 190 -20.97 4.23 16.04
C GLU A 190 -19.59 4.79 15.66
N VAL A 191 -19.14 4.54 14.41
CA VAL A 191 -17.90 5.11 13.88
C VAL A 191 -18.09 6.60 13.56
N ALA A 192 -19.25 7.01 13.05
CA ALA A 192 -19.56 8.41 12.79
C ALA A 192 -19.53 9.24 14.08
N ASP A 193 -20.21 8.76 15.13
CA ASP A 193 -20.23 9.39 16.45
C ASP A 193 -18.82 9.53 17.03
N ALA A 194 -17.99 8.47 16.91
CA ALA A 194 -16.61 8.46 17.40
C ALA A 194 -15.72 9.51 16.74
N LEU A 195 -15.94 9.73 15.44
CA LEU A 195 -15.20 10.69 14.63
C LEU A 195 -15.82 12.10 14.66
N GLY A 196 -16.92 12.29 15.39
CA GLY A 196 -17.61 13.57 15.53
C GLY A 196 -18.45 13.98 14.33
N TYR A 197 -18.88 13.03 13.50
CA TYR A 197 -19.88 13.26 12.45
C TYR A 197 -21.29 13.24 13.05
N ALA A 198 -22.21 13.98 12.44
CA ALA A 198 -23.59 14.09 12.93
C ALA A 198 -24.41 12.81 12.73
N GLU A 199 -24.11 12.04 11.68
CA GLU A 199 -24.79 10.81 11.30
C GLU A 199 -23.91 9.95 10.37
N ALA A 200 -24.25 8.67 10.22
CA ALA A 200 -23.56 7.74 9.33
C ALA A 200 -23.45 8.25 7.89
N ASP A 201 -24.51 8.84 7.34
CA ASP A 201 -24.54 9.35 5.97
C ASP A 201 -23.49 10.46 5.75
N ALA A 202 -23.29 11.34 6.73
CA ALA A 202 -22.29 12.39 6.68
C ALA A 202 -20.86 11.81 6.68
N LEU A 203 -20.60 10.79 7.51
CA LEU A 203 -19.34 10.06 7.50
C LEU A 203 -19.11 9.36 6.15
N MET A 204 -20.12 8.63 5.66
CA MET A 204 -20.02 7.85 4.42
C MET A 204 -19.84 8.74 3.20
N ALA A 205 -20.44 9.92 3.17
CA ALA A 205 -20.18 10.94 2.14
C ALA A 205 -18.71 11.38 2.17
N ALA A 206 -18.16 11.69 3.36
CA ALA A 206 -16.76 12.09 3.51
C ALA A 206 -15.77 10.97 3.13
N ILE A 207 -16.06 9.72 3.52
CA ILE A 207 -15.29 8.53 3.12
C ILE A 207 -15.33 8.37 1.59
N SER A 208 -16.50 8.54 0.98
CA SER A 208 -16.66 8.41 -0.48
C SER A 208 -15.88 9.50 -1.23
N ASP A 209 -15.89 10.74 -0.74
CA ASP A 209 -15.12 11.84 -1.32
C ASP A 209 -13.60 11.59 -1.21
N ALA A 210 -13.14 11.14 -0.03
CA ALA A 210 -11.76 10.75 0.22
C ALA A 210 -11.32 9.62 -0.72
N ALA A 211 -12.13 8.56 -0.81
CA ALA A 211 -11.87 7.40 -1.66
C ALA A 211 -11.86 7.76 -3.15
N ARG A 212 -12.80 8.58 -3.64
CA ARG A 212 -12.81 9.06 -5.03
C ARG A 212 -11.53 9.81 -5.37
N ARG A 213 -11.01 10.60 -4.45
CA ARG A 213 -9.73 11.30 -4.65
C ARG A 213 -8.57 10.32 -4.76
N VAL A 214 -8.47 9.33 -3.87
CA VAL A 214 -7.43 8.29 -3.93
C VAL A 214 -7.54 7.48 -5.22
N ALA A 215 -8.75 7.06 -5.58
CA ALA A 215 -9.04 6.33 -6.80
C ALA A 215 -8.63 7.12 -8.05
N TRP A 216 -8.96 8.41 -8.11
CA TRP A 216 -8.57 9.28 -9.23
C TRP A 216 -7.05 9.43 -9.35
N LEU A 217 -6.35 9.63 -8.23
CA LEU A 217 -4.88 9.67 -8.20
C LEU A 217 -4.28 8.33 -8.65
N GLY A 218 -4.89 7.22 -8.20
CA GLY A 218 -4.57 5.86 -8.62
C GLY A 218 -4.68 5.69 -10.14
N ASP A 219 -5.83 6.00 -10.70
CA ASP A 219 -6.13 5.83 -12.12
C ASP A 219 -5.25 6.74 -13.00
N ASP A 220 -4.92 7.96 -12.57
CA ASP A 220 -3.95 8.82 -13.27
C ASP A 220 -2.53 8.23 -13.21
N ALA A 221 -2.11 7.76 -12.04
CA ALA A 221 -0.78 7.17 -11.87
C ALA A 221 -0.61 5.89 -12.69
N TRP A 222 -1.59 4.99 -12.67
CA TRP A 222 -1.52 3.75 -13.44
C TRP A 222 -1.48 3.99 -14.94
N ARG A 223 -2.30 4.90 -15.47
CA ARG A 223 -2.23 5.27 -16.90
C ARG A 223 -0.85 5.82 -17.29
N ARG A 224 -0.22 6.62 -16.44
CA ARG A 224 1.14 7.14 -16.68
C ARG A 224 2.20 6.05 -16.56
N VAL A 225 2.06 5.14 -15.60
CA VAL A 225 2.94 3.97 -15.45
C VAL A 225 2.83 3.07 -16.69
N GLU A 226 1.64 2.77 -17.18
CA GLU A 226 1.42 2.00 -18.40
C GLU A 226 2.10 2.65 -19.60
N GLY A 227 1.88 3.96 -19.81
CA GLY A 227 2.55 4.70 -20.88
C GLY A 227 4.08 4.67 -20.76
N TRP A 228 4.62 4.73 -19.54
CA TRP A 228 6.06 4.59 -19.29
C TRP A 228 6.56 3.15 -19.56
N LEU A 229 5.77 2.13 -19.22
CA LEU A 229 6.09 0.74 -19.47
C LEU A 229 6.03 0.40 -20.97
N GLU A 230 5.10 0.96 -21.73
CA GLU A 230 5.05 0.82 -23.19
C GLU A 230 6.23 1.48 -23.90
N GLY A 231 6.78 2.54 -23.31
CA GLY A 231 7.87 3.32 -23.88
C GLY A 231 7.42 4.22 -25.05
N PRO A 232 8.37 4.93 -25.70
CA PRO A 232 8.03 5.78 -26.82
C PRO A 232 7.41 4.94 -27.95
N ARG A 233 6.17 5.23 -28.30
CA ARG A 233 5.56 4.68 -29.51
C ARG A 233 6.39 5.16 -30.70
N GLY A 234 7.11 4.23 -31.34
CA GLY A 234 7.91 4.55 -32.53
C GLY A 234 7.04 5.18 -33.62
N PRO A 235 7.63 5.85 -34.63
CA PRO A 235 6.91 6.59 -35.67
C PRO A 235 5.98 5.74 -36.58
N ARG A 236 5.81 4.45 -36.26
CA ARG A 236 4.92 3.49 -36.93
C ARG A 236 3.72 3.05 -36.09
N ALA A 237 3.56 3.55 -34.86
CA ALA A 237 2.33 3.34 -34.11
C ALA A 237 1.19 4.10 -34.78
N GLY A 238 0.39 3.37 -35.56
CA GLY A 238 -0.87 3.82 -36.16
C GLY A 238 -0.75 5.11 -36.98
N ARG A 239 -0.35 5.01 -38.26
CA ARG A 239 -0.68 6.10 -39.19
C ARG A 239 -2.21 6.22 -39.23
N ASP A 240 -2.70 7.39 -38.84
CA ASP A 240 -4.03 7.92 -39.15
C ASP A 240 -4.50 7.37 -40.50
N ARG A 241 -5.44 6.42 -40.48
CA ARG A 241 -5.95 5.81 -41.70
C ARG A 241 -7.23 6.54 -42.09
N PRO A 242 -7.25 7.30 -43.20
CA PRO A 242 -8.47 7.95 -43.63
C PRO A 242 -9.50 6.87 -44.00
N LEU A 243 -10.67 6.94 -43.38
CA LEU A 243 -11.82 6.06 -43.67
C LEU A 243 -12.84 6.74 -44.60
N GLY A 244 -12.73 8.05 -44.78
CA GLY A 244 -13.57 8.85 -45.67
C GLY A 244 -13.37 10.36 -45.46
N PRO A 245 -14.10 11.22 -46.18
CA PRO A 245 -14.01 12.67 -46.03
C PRO A 245 -14.32 13.06 -44.58
N GLY A 246 -13.30 13.53 -43.84
CA GLY A 246 -13.42 13.96 -42.45
C GLY A 246 -13.35 12.86 -41.38
N LEU A 247 -13.11 11.59 -41.75
CA LEU A 247 -13.00 10.48 -40.80
C LEU A 247 -11.62 9.83 -40.86
N VAL A 248 -10.95 9.79 -39.71
CA VAL A 248 -9.61 9.22 -39.55
C VAL A 248 -9.66 8.22 -38.41
N LEU A 249 -9.26 6.98 -38.69
CA LEU A 249 -9.11 5.94 -37.67
C LEU A 249 -7.78 6.18 -36.94
N ARG A 250 -7.86 6.43 -35.63
CA ARG A 250 -6.69 6.56 -34.75
C ARG A 250 -6.66 5.42 -33.76
N SER A 251 -5.67 4.56 -33.89
CA SER A 251 -5.42 3.46 -32.94
C SER A 251 -6.60 2.51 -32.73
N GLY A 252 -7.52 2.40 -33.69
CA GLY A 252 -8.67 1.49 -33.62
C GLY A 252 -9.99 2.13 -33.16
N GLU A 253 -10.00 3.44 -32.86
CA GLU A 253 -11.20 4.26 -32.65
C GLU A 253 -11.32 5.36 -33.71
#